data_AF-A0A7X7N879-F1
#
_entry.id   AF-A0A7X7N879-F1
#
_cell.length_a   1.000
_cell.length_b   1.000
_cell.length_c   1.000
_cell.angle_alpha   90.00
_cell.angle_beta   90.00
_cell.angle_gamma   90.00
#
_symmetry.space_group_name_H-M   'P 1'
#
loop_
_entity.id
_entity.type
_entity.pdbx_description
1 polymer ?
#
loop_
_entity_poly.entity_id
_entity_poly.type
_entity_poly.pdbx_seq_one_letter_code
_entity_poly.pdbx_strand_id
1 'polypeptide(L)'
;MKKHNKNFTLIELLVVIGIIAILASMMMPALGKAREKANQTTCTNQLKQFSLAVNMYKNDNRDAFPYWLSHLFPDYVDTRKMYDCPMDRKRDGDPHPYDG
;
A
#
# COMPACT_ATOMS: atom_id res chain seq x y z
N MET A 1 -25.53 31.25 36.77
CA MET A 1 -25.08 30.88 35.41
C MET A 1 -26.24 30.19 34.69
N LYS A 2 -26.91 30.86 33.74
CA LYS A 2 -28.06 30.28 32.99
C LYS A 2 -27.52 29.36 31.90
N LYS A 3 -27.73 28.05 32.03
CA LYS A 3 -27.39 27.05 31.02
C LYS A 3 -28.43 27.13 29.90
N HIS A 4 -28.04 27.63 28.73
CA HIS A 4 -28.89 27.58 27.53
C HIS A 4 -28.94 26.13 27.04
N ASN A 5 -29.99 25.40 27.43
CA ASN A 5 -30.29 24.11 26.84
C ASN A 5 -30.83 24.40 25.43
N LYS A 6 -29.96 24.25 24.42
CA LYS A 6 -30.39 24.25 23.01
C LYS A 6 -31.11 22.93 22.77
N ASN A 7 -32.42 22.98 22.61
CA ASN A 7 -33.20 21.83 22.19
C ASN A 7 -32.90 21.59 20.70
N PHE A 8 -32.03 20.62 20.42
CA PHE A 8 -31.71 20.21 19.05
C PHE A 8 -32.95 19.57 18.43
N THR A 9 -33.33 20.02 17.24
CA THR A 9 -34.48 19.44 16.55
C THR A 9 -34.06 18.17 15.81
N LEU A 10 -34.92 17.14 15.79
CA LEU A 10 -34.66 15.91 15.03
C LEU A 10 -34.40 16.19 13.54
N ILE A 11 -35.05 17.22 12.99
CA ILE A 11 -34.87 17.63 11.59
C ILE A 11 -33.47 18.22 11.32
N GLU A 12 -32.92 18.98 12.26
CA GLU A 12 -31.57 19.55 12.13
C GLU A 12 -30.52 18.44 12.08
N LEU A 13 -30.67 17.40 12.90
CA LEU A 13 -29.78 16.24 12.87
C LEU A 13 -29.95 15.42 11.58
N LEU A 14 -31.18 15.28 11.09
CA LEU A 14 -31.52 14.54 9.87
C LEU A 14 -30.92 15.19 8.61
N VAL A 15 -31.01 16.51 8.49
CA VAL A 15 -30.45 17.23 7.33
C VAL A 15 -28.92 17.12 7.31
N VAL A 16 -28.26 17.19 8.47
CA VAL A 16 -26.80 17.09 8.57
C VAL A 16 -26.29 15.73 8.10
N ILE A 17 -26.89 14.63 8.58
CA ILE A 17 -26.48 13.29 8.12
C ILE A 17 -26.78 13.09 6.63
N GLY A 18 -27.84 13.71 6.11
CA GLY A 18 -28.17 13.70 4.68
C GLY A 18 -27.08 14.36 3.84
N ILE A 19 -26.60 15.54 4.25
CA ILE A 19 -25.52 16.25 3.56
C ILE A 19 -24.21 15.44 3.62
N ILE A 20 -23.87 14.85 4.79
CA ILE A 20 -22.67 14.00 4.93
C ILE A 20 -22.75 12.79 3.99
N ALA A 21 -23.91 12.15 3.86
CA ALA A 21 -24.10 10.99 2.98
C ALA A 21 -23.86 11.33 1.50
N ILE A 22 -24.37 12.48 1.03
CA ILE A 22 -24.15 12.96 -0.34
C ILE A 22 -22.65 13.18 -0.58
N LEU A 23 -21.97 13.90 0.32
CA LEU A 23 -20.54 14.17 0.19
C LEU A 23 -19.70 12.87 0.24
N ALA A 24 -20.02 11.95 1.15
CA ALA A 24 -19.31 10.68 1.30
C ALA A 24 -19.45 9.78 0.06
N SER A 25 -20.62 9.78 -0.59
CA SER A 25 -20.87 8.98 -1.80
C SER A 25 -19.92 9.35 -2.96
N MET A 26 -19.52 10.63 -3.06
CA MET A 26 -18.56 11.09 -4.07
C MET A 26 -17.10 10.76 -3.70
N MET A 27 -16.80 10.61 -2.40
CA MET A 27 -15.46 10.30 -1.90
C MET A 27 -15.09 8.81 -2.04
N MET A 28 -16.07 7.90 -1.93
CA MET A 28 -15.83 6.46 -2.03
C MET A 28 -15.12 6.01 -3.33
N PRO A 29 -15.54 6.44 -4.55
CA PRO A 29 -14.84 6.06 -5.77
C PRO A 29 -13.43 6.67 -5.86
N ALA A 30 -13.21 7.85 -5.27
CA ALA A 30 -11.89 8.48 -5.24
C ALA A 30 -10.92 7.70 -4.34
N LEU A 31 -11.39 7.19 -3.19
CA LEU A 31 -10.58 6.40 -2.27
C LEU A 31 -10.13 5.07 -2.89
N GLY A 32 -10.98 4.42 -3.68
CA GLY A 32 -10.60 3.20 -4.42
C GLY A 32 -9.42 3.44 -5.36
N LYS A 33 -9.48 4.50 -6.17
CA LYS A 33 -8.38 4.89 -7.07
C LYS A 33 -7.12 5.30 -6.31
N ALA A 34 -7.27 6.02 -5.19
CA ALA A 34 -6.14 6.41 -4.35
C ALA A 34 -5.40 5.19 -3.79
N ARG A 35 -6.13 4.17 -3.32
CA ARG A 35 -5.55 2.92 -2.83
C ARG A 35 -4.81 2.15 -3.94
N GLU A 36 -5.39 2.09 -5.14
CA GLU A 36 -4.72 1.48 -6.30
C GLU A 36 -3.41 2.20 -6.64
N LYS A 37 -3.42 3.53 -6.66
CA LYS A 37 -2.21 4.33 -6.86
C LYS A 37 -1.18 4.18 -5.75
N ALA A 38 -1.62 4.04 -4.51
CA ALA A 38 -0.72 3.76 -3.38
C ALA A 38 -0.04 2.39 -3.56
N ASN A 39 -0.80 1.35 -3.92
CA ASN A 39 -0.25 0.02 -4.19
C ASN A 39 0.74 0.04 -5.38
N GLN A 40 0.42 0.76 -6.45
CA GLN A 40 1.34 0.97 -7.57
C GLN A 40 2.65 1.63 -7.12
N THR A 41 2.54 2.67 -6.29
CA THR A 41 3.69 3.39 -5.74
C THR A 41 4.56 2.46 -4.89
N THR A 42 3.94 1.62 -4.06
CA THR A 42 4.65 0.59 -3.28
C THR A 42 5.47 -0.33 -4.18
N CYS A 43 4.88 -0.88 -5.25
CA CYS A 43 5.61 -1.74 -6.19
C CYS A 43 6.78 -1.00 -6.85
N THR A 44 6.58 0.25 -7.28
CA THR A 44 7.68 1.03 -7.88
C THR A 44 8.80 1.32 -6.88
N ASN A 45 8.47 1.52 -5.61
CA ASN A 45 9.47 1.74 -4.57
C ASN A 45 10.24 0.45 -4.29
N GLN A 46 9.56 -0.69 -4.19
CA GLN A 46 10.21 -2.01 -4.08
C GLN A 46 11.17 -2.24 -5.27
N LEU A 47 10.76 -2.03 -6.52
CA LEU A 47 11.66 -2.16 -7.67
C LEU A 47 12.90 -1.25 -7.57
N LYS A 48 12.76 -0.05 -7.02
CA LYS A 48 13.91 0.84 -6.77
C LYS A 48 14.85 0.29 -5.70
N GLN A 49 14.34 -0.21 -4.56
CA GLN A 49 15.26 -0.78 -3.55
C GLN A 49 15.87 -2.11 -4.03
N PHE A 50 15.23 -2.85 -4.93
CA PHE A 50 15.88 -3.98 -5.61
C PHE A 50 17.05 -3.56 -6.49
N SER A 51 16.84 -2.54 -7.33
CA SER A 51 17.93 -2.00 -8.14
C SER A 51 19.10 -1.55 -7.25
N LEU A 52 18.80 -0.88 -6.14
CA LEU A 52 19.82 -0.49 -5.17
C LEU A 52 20.55 -1.71 -4.57
N ALA A 53 19.81 -2.73 -4.13
CA ALA A 53 20.37 -3.95 -3.56
C ALA A 53 21.28 -4.71 -4.55
N VAL A 54 20.87 -4.82 -5.83
CA VAL A 54 21.68 -5.42 -6.88
C VAL A 54 22.97 -4.62 -7.11
N ASN A 55 22.89 -3.29 -7.11
CA ASN A 55 24.09 -2.46 -7.25
C ASN A 55 25.03 -2.60 -6.04
N MET A 56 24.49 -2.71 -4.82
CA MET A 56 25.29 -3.00 -3.63
C MET A 56 25.97 -4.37 -3.73
N TYR A 57 25.25 -5.41 -4.14
CA TYR A 57 25.82 -6.74 -4.37
C TYR A 57 26.97 -6.68 -5.39
N LYS A 58 26.76 -5.99 -6.51
CA LYS A 58 27.78 -5.83 -7.55
C LYS A 58 29.05 -5.18 -7.02
N ASN A 59 28.91 -4.12 -6.22
CA ASN A 59 30.05 -3.41 -5.63
C ASN A 59 30.90 -4.35 -4.76
N ASP A 60 30.26 -5.27 -4.03
CA ASP A 60 30.96 -6.23 -3.17
C ASP A 60 31.51 -7.44 -3.95
N ASN A 61 30.89 -7.78 -5.09
CA ASN A 61 31.17 -9.00 -5.85
C ASN A 61 31.83 -8.72 -7.21
N ARG A 62 32.72 -7.73 -7.29
CA ARG A 62 33.51 -7.40 -8.50
C ARG A 62 32.64 -7.23 -9.75
N ASP A 63 31.57 -6.46 -9.62
CA ASP A 63 30.57 -6.19 -10.66
C ASP A 63 29.78 -7.41 -11.17
N ALA A 64 29.90 -8.57 -10.51
CA ALA A 64 29.09 -9.74 -10.81
C ALA A 64 27.63 -9.54 -10.36
N PHE A 65 26.70 -10.03 -11.18
CA PHE A 65 25.28 -10.09 -10.81
C PHE A 65 25.00 -11.31 -9.92
N PRO A 66 24.00 -11.23 -9.02
CA PRO A 66 23.60 -12.38 -8.24
C PRO A 66 23.01 -13.47 -9.16
N TYR A 67 23.32 -14.73 -8.89
CA TYR A 67 22.80 -15.88 -9.67
C TYR A 67 21.28 -16.02 -9.59
N TRP A 68 20.71 -15.67 -8.44
CA TRP A 68 19.27 -15.70 -8.17
C TRP A 68 18.89 -14.46 -7.37
N LEU A 69 17.72 -13.87 -7.65
CA LEU A 69 17.26 -12.69 -6.91
C LEU A 69 17.12 -12.96 -5.40
N SER A 70 16.73 -14.18 -5.03
CA SER A 70 16.62 -14.62 -3.64
C SER A 70 17.93 -14.55 -2.85
N HIS A 71 19.09 -14.58 -3.50
CA HIS A 71 20.40 -14.46 -2.82
C HIS A 71 20.67 -13.06 -2.27
N LEU A 72 19.88 -12.05 -2.65
CA LEU A 72 19.99 -10.71 -2.08
C LEU A 72 19.42 -10.65 -0.65
N PHE A 73 18.60 -11.61 -0.24
CA PHE A 73 18.08 -11.71 1.12
C PHE A 73 18.95 -12.68 1.95
N PRO A 74 19.30 -12.37 3.21
CA PRO A 74 18.95 -11.15 3.95
C PRO A 74 19.98 -10.01 3.82
N ASP A 75 21.13 -10.25 3.18
CA ASP A 75 22.30 -9.36 3.30
C ASP A 75 22.15 -8.00 2.60
N TYR A 76 21.37 -7.94 1.52
CA TYR A 76 21.14 -6.74 0.72
C TYR A 76 19.67 -6.30 0.72
N VAL A 77 18.75 -7.16 1.16
CA VAL A 77 17.31 -6.92 1.25
C VAL A 77 16.79 -7.52 2.55
N ASP A 78 16.13 -6.70 3.38
CA ASP A 78 15.75 -7.06 4.76
C ASP A 78 14.47 -7.91 4.87
N THR A 79 13.61 -7.95 3.84
CA THR A 79 12.32 -8.69 3.92
C THR A 79 11.97 -9.41 2.63
N ARG A 80 11.35 -10.60 2.74
CA ARG A 80 10.81 -11.34 1.57
C ARG A 80 9.65 -10.60 0.87
N LYS A 81 8.88 -9.80 1.62
CA LYS A 81 7.80 -8.95 1.05
C LYS A 81 8.30 -7.96 0.01
N MET A 82 9.60 -7.73 -0.05
CA MET A 82 10.22 -6.95 -1.11
C MET A 82 9.91 -7.53 -2.50
N TYR A 83 9.85 -8.86 -2.64
CA TYR A 83 9.58 -9.55 -3.91
C TYR A 83 8.10 -9.54 -4.29
N ASP A 84 7.22 -9.12 -3.38
CA ASP A 84 5.77 -9.13 -3.57
C ASP A 84 5.27 -7.74 -3.94
N CYS A 85 4.73 -7.60 -5.15
CA CYS A 85 4.04 -6.39 -5.56
C CYS A 85 2.54 -6.50 -5.23
N PRO A 86 1.97 -5.60 -4.40
CA PRO A 86 0.53 -5.63 -4.07
C PRO A 86 -0.40 -5.34 -5.26
N MET A 87 0.13 -4.93 -6.41
CA MET A 87 -0.62 -4.80 -7.67
C MET A 87 -0.62 -6.08 -8.51
N ASP A 88 0.20 -7.06 -8.16
CA ASP A 88 0.27 -8.28 -8.93
C ASP A 88 -1.01 -9.10 -8.75
N ARG A 89 -1.47 -9.68 -9.86
CA ARG A 89 -2.71 -10.46 -9.87
C ARG A 89 -2.36 -11.86 -9.37
N LYS A 90 -2.40 -12.05 -8.04
CA LYS A 90 -2.31 -13.39 -7.43
C LYS A 90 -3.26 -14.32 -8.16
N ARG A 91 -2.71 -15.34 -8.78
CA ARG A 91 -3.47 -16.22 -9.65
C ARG A 91 -3.86 -17.43 -8.81
N ASP A 92 -4.82 -17.21 -7.91
CA ASP A 92 -5.35 -18.18 -6.93
C ASP A 92 -4.98 -19.64 -7.29
N GLY A 93 -3.83 -20.11 -6.78
CA GLY A 93 -3.25 -21.41 -7.13
C GLY A 93 -1.80 -21.42 -7.60
N ASP A 94 -1.10 -20.29 -7.70
CA ASP A 94 0.36 -20.24 -7.79
C ASP A 94 0.97 -20.48 -6.39
N PRO A 95 1.57 -21.65 -6.12
CA PRO A 95 2.29 -21.85 -4.86
C PRO A 95 3.57 -21.03 -4.99
N HIS A 96 3.68 -19.89 -4.31
CA HIS A 96 4.97 -19.25 -4.13
C HIS A 96 5.83 -20.21 -3.28
N PRO A 97 6.94 -20.76 -3.81
CA PRO A 97 7.75 -21.75 -3.12
C PRO A 97 8.37 -21.28 -1.79
N TYR A 98 8.20 -20.00 -1.45
CA TYR A 98 8.87 -19.28 -0.37
C TYR A 98 7.89 -18.65 0.65
N ASP A 99 6.61 -19.00 0.59
CA ASP A 99 5.57 -18.60 1.55
C ASP A 99 5.61 -19.40 2.87
N GLY A 100 6.71 -20.11 3.14
CA GLY A 100 6.99 -20.84 4.40
C GLY A 100 7.98 -20.13 5.31
#